data_AF-A0A8C2U8U4-F1
#
_entry.id   AF-A0A8C2U8U4-F1
#
_cell.length_a   1.000
_cell.length_b   1.000
_cell.length_c   1.000
_cell.angle_alpha   90.00
_cell.angle_beta   90.00
_cell.angle_gamma   90.00
#
_symmetry.space_group_name_H-M   'P 1'
#
loop_
_entity.id
_entity.type
_entity.pdbx_description
1 polymer ?
#
loop_
_entity_poly.entity_id
_entity_poly.type
_entity_poly.pdbx_seq_one_letter_code
_entity_poly.pdbx_strand_id
1 'polypeptide(L)'
;EDTVSPTRARTMKDYENQISDLKKENFNLKLRIYFLEMQMQQKFDGPTEDMYKINIELKVEIESLKRDLQEREKLLIKASKAVESLAQGGDAEIQRVKEEAQKKLQEMEGILTGRINLLEENLKAAQEEVEKAIAMTEKEKALRLAAEQELSSLTDAPVKDLDMIAEAEKDRLIEQLNLSLKSKEAVIQHLEEENSRSRPGDGNLAAEKMEELIIALRREKDSEIEAIKMELRNERNSFEKKIQSLEEELQERENELTVEKKNRLKRDKTIQGLTVALKAKEKENEELASEVEALSASLAKAREATHQAHIQKFKGAEDYQALLMEKETLLAELRSENLTKDAENRKLQRRIKRTDQELSDLNLEREKMEKELDEAQLQKSRSDKTINDLRNQVEKLHGEMAEKEKAVEDHYNILLSECNQKLQSQELVIKQLTDNVSQRDLLLQDKKESEYEKLILALKKEQNIYSTLVQTFKESDSLNSLQTELNKIFVLRKQLEDDILATRNLQKVLEDQINNAKHRQDETLSFCGDQTSYMSICLGEQDNLNLQIDHLSLEELKKKVTDLLLMVKDLLLINQELKTKQLGFFTTDSQGKEAGKILNQSEVGFQS
;
A
#
# COMPACT_ATOMS: atom_id res chain seq x y z
N GLU A 1 9.95 90.35 -38.42
CA GLU A 1 9.56 91.37 -37.42
C GLU A 1 10.46 91.20 -36.18
N ASP A 2 10.91 92.23 -35.47
CA ASP A 2 10.53 93.65 -35.50
C ASP A 2 11.70 94.64 -35.60
N THR A 3 11.36 95.87 -35.98
CA THR A 3 12.25 97.03 -36.15
C THR A 3 12.85 97.51 -34.83
N VAL A 4 14.18 97.63 -34.75
CA VAL A 4 14.85 98.38 -33.68
C VAL A 4 14.71 99.87 -33.95
N SER A 5 13.63 100.48 -33.44
CA SER A 5 13.42 101.92 -33.48
C SER A 5 14.54 102.68 -32.74
N PRO A 6 14.95 103.89 -33.18
CA PRO A 6 16.08 104.60 -32.59
C PRO A 6 15.86 104.95 -31.12
N THR A 7 16.70 104.37 -30.26
CA THR A 7 17.12 104.82 -28.92
C THR A 7 16.25 105.89 -28.25
N ARG A 8 15.07 105.51 -27.75
CA ARG A 8 14.41 106.27 -26.68
C ARG A 8 15.39 106.38 -25.51
N ALA A 9 15.81 107.59 -25.17
CA ALA A 9 16.77 107.81 -24.10
C ALA A 9 16.26 107.19 -22.78
N ARG A 10 16.96 106.17 -22.29
CA ARG A 10 16.62 105.48 -21.04
C ARG A 10 16.72 106.46 -19.89
N THR A 11 15.66 106.57 -19.11
CA THR A 11 15.63 107.36 -17.88
C THR A 11 16.48 106.67 -16.81
N MET A 12 16.90 107.40 -15.78
CA MET A 12 17.68 106.83 -14.67
C MET A 12 17.00 105.60 -14.05
N LYS A 13 15.66 105.65 -13.94
CA LYS A 13 14.82 104.55 -13.43
C LYS A 13 14.84 103.30 -14.33
N ASP A 14 15.00 103.46 -15.64
CA ASP A 14 15.12 102.32 -16.57
C ASP A 14 16.44 101.57 -16.36
N TYR A 15 17.52 102.28 -16.03
CA TYR A 15 18.80 101.67 -15.66
C TYR A 15 18.75 101.01 -14.27
N GLU A 16 18.08 101.62 -13.28
CA GLU A 16 17.86 101.01 -11.96
C GLU A 16 17.07 99.70 -12.05
N ASN A 17 15.99 99.69 -12.84
CA ASN A 17 15.21 98.49 -13.15
C ASN A 17 16.10 97.42 -13.82
N GLN A 18 16.84 97.78 -14.87
CA GLN A 18 17.74 96.85 -15.56
C GLN A 18 18.81 96.24 -14.62
N ILE A 19 19.38 97.04 -13.71
CA ILE A 19 20.32 96.55 -12.68
C ILE A 19 19.62 95.62 -11.68
N SER A 20 18.37 95.90 -11.31
CA SER A 20 17.58 95.05 -10.42
C SER A 20 17.26 93.69 -11.06
N ASP A 21 16.88 93.68 -12.34
CA ASP A 21 16.56 92.45 -13.07
C ASP A 21 17.82 91.63 -13.39
N LEU A 22 18.93 92.26 -13.77
CA LEU A 22 20.23 91.59 -13.90
C LEU A 22 20.70 90.97 -12.56
N LYS A 23 20.40 91.60 -11.41
CA LYS A 23 20.69 91.00 -10.09
C LYS A 23 19.84 89.76 -9.80
N LYS A 24 18.54 89.78 -10.15
CA LYS A 24 17.65 88.60 -10.04
C LYS A 24 18.10 87.48 -10.97
N GLU A 25 18.46 87.80 -12.20
CA GLU A 25 18.98 86.85 -13.18
C GLU A 25 20.31 86.23 -12.70
N ASN A 26 21.25 87.02 -12.21
CA ASN A 26 22.51 86.53 -11.66
C ASN A 26 22.32 85.63 -10.43
N PHE A 27 21.34 85.96 -9.56
CA PHE A 27 20.96 85.11 -8.43
C PHE A 27 20.34 83.77 -8.88
N ASN A 28 19.41 83.80 -9.83
CA ASN A 28 18.81 82.60 -10.42
C ASN A 28 19.86 81.73 -11.13
N LEU A 29 20.82 82.33 -11.84
CA LEU A 29 21.95 81.63 -12.45
C LEU A 29 22.85 80.98 -11.39
N LYS A 30 23.14 81.65 -10.26
CA LYS A 30 23.91 81.05 -9.15
C LYS A 30 23.19 79.86 -8.53
N LEU A 31 21.87 79.95 -8.30
CA LEU A 31 21.07 78.80 -7.85
C LEU A 31 21.08 77.66 -8.88
N ARG A 32 20.93 77.98 -10.17
CA ARG A 32 20.97 77.00 -11.27
C ARG A 32 22.31 76.27 -11.34
N ILE A 33 23.42 76.99 -11.18
CA ILE A 33 24.78 76.44 -11.13
C ILE A 33 24.94 75.54 -9.90
N TYR A 34 24.60 76.04 -8.70
CA TYR A 34 24.70 75.28 -7.44
C TYR A 34 23.94 73.94 -7.50
N PHE A 35 22.71 73.93 -8.02
CA PHE A 35 21.94 72.68 -8.16
C PHE A 35 22.50 71.73 -9.24
N LEU A 36 23.19 72.25 -10.27
CA LEU A 36 23.88 71.42 -11.27
C LEU A 36 25.18 70.83 -10.70
N GLU A 37 25.98 71.62 -9.99
CA GLU A 37 27.19 71.17 -9.28
C GLU A 37 26.85 70.09 -8.25
N MET A 38 25.82 70.32 -7.44
CA MET A 38 25.32 69.35 -6.45
C MET A 38 24.80 68.05 -7.12
N GLN A 39 24.12 68.15 -8.26
CA GLN A 39 23.73 66.95 -9.03
C GLN A 39 24.91 66.22 -9.68
N MET A 40 26.00 66.93 -10.03
CA MET A 40 27.19 66.30 -10.59
C MET A 40 27.95 65.55 -9.50
N GLN A 41 28.24 66.18 -8.35
CA GLN A 41 28.85 65.52 -7.19
C GLN A 41 28.07 64.26 -6.79
N GLN A 42 26.75 64.39 -6.58
CA GLN A 42 25.88 63.26 -6.21
C GLN A 42 25.78 62.14 -7.28
N LYS A 43 26.22 62.37 -8.52
CA LYS A 43 26.28 61.35 -9.59
C LYS A 43 27.66 60.73 -9.79
N PHE A 44 28.74 61.44 -9.44
CA PHE A 44 30.11 60.98 -9.68
C PHE A 44 30.81 60.44 -8.43
N ASP A 45 30.52 60.97 -7.24
CA ASP A 45 31.11 60.60 -5.94
C ASP A 45 30.50 59.32 -5.34
N GLY A 46 30.17 58.33 -6.18
CA GLY A 46 29.46 57.11 -5.79
C GLY A 46 29.75 55.92 -6.71
N PRO A 47 28.77 55.41 -7.50
CA PRO A 47 28.93 54.15 -8.24
C PRO A 47 30.12 54.08 -9.21
N THR A 48 30.67 55.22 -9.62
CA THR A 48 31.83 55.30 -10.52
C THR A 48 33.11 54.74 -9.89
N GLU A 49 33.38 55.05 -8.61
CA GLU A 49 34.64 54.65 -7.97
C GLU A 49 34.65 53.14 -7.68
N ASP A 50 33.54 52.60 -7.17
CA ASP A 50 33.35 51.15 -7.02
C ASP A 50 33.44 50.42 -8.37
N MET A 51 32.89 50.99 -9.45
CA MET A 51 33.01 50.40 -10.79
C MET A 51 34.46 50.36 -11.29
N TYR A 52 35.25 51.42 -11.08
CA TYR A 52 36.69 51.40 -11.41
C TYR A 52 37.47 50.41 -10.55
N LYS A 53 37.16 50.33 -9.24
CA LYS A 53 37.78 49.38 -8.33
C LYS A 53 37.51 47.93 -8.73
N ILE A 54 36.24 47.57 -8.99
CA ILE A 54 35.86 46.25 -9.51
C ILE A 54 36.53 45.96 -10.86
N ASN A 55 36.64 46.96 -11.74
CA ASN A 55 37.34 46.80 -13.02
C ASN A 55 38.84 46.48 -12.81
N ILE A 56 39.51 47.17 -11.87
CA ILE A 56 40.91 46.92 -11.52
C ILE A 56 41.07 45.52 -10.91
N GLU A 57 40.20 45.12 -9.98
CA GLU A 57 40.20 43.80 -9.34
C GLU A 57 40.03 42.67 -10.38
N LEU A 58 39.02 42.76 -11.26
CA LEU A 58 38.83 41.82 -12.37
C LEU A 58 40.01 41.80 -13.35
N LYS A 59 40.64 42.94 -13.60
CA LYS A 59 41.79 43.06 -14.51
C LYS A 59 43.06 42.45 -13.91
N VAL A 60 43.22 42.50 -12.59
CA VAL A 60 44.27 41.78 -11.84
C VAL A 60 43.98 40.28 -11.82
N GLU A 61 42.72 39.87 -11.59
CA GLU A 61 42.30 38.47 -11.60
C GLU A 61 42.55 37.81 -12.96
N ILE A 62 42.11 38.44 -14.07
CA ILE A 62 42.36 37.97 -15.44
C ILE A 62 43.85 37.81 -15.72
N GLU A 63 44.70 38.75 -15.28
CA GLU A 63 46.14 38.67 -15.49
C GLU A 63 46.85 37.72 -14.51
N SER A 64 46.21 37.32 -13.41
CA SER A 64 46.64 36.18 -12.59
C SER A 64 46.28 34.86 -13.29
N LEU A 65 45.02 34.67 -13.67
CA LEU A 65 44.54 33.44 -14.32
C LEU A 65 45.28 33.12 -15.63
N LYS A 66 45.70 34.13 -16.40
CA LYS A 66 46.61 33.94 -17.56
C LYS A 66 47.99 33.40 -17.17
N ARG A 67 48.58 33.90 -16.08
CA ARG A 67 49.89 33.43 -15.60
C ARG A 67 49.79 32.02 -15.06
N ASP A 68 48.75 31.73 -14.28
CA ASP A 68 48.44 30.39 -13.77
C ASP A 68 48.21 29.38 -14.91
N LEU A 69 47.52 29.79 -15.99
CA LEU A 69 47.32 28.99 -17.20
C LEU A 69 48.66 28.71 -17.90
N GLN A 70 49.47 29.74 -18.15
CA GLN A 70 50.80 29.58 -18.77
C GLN A 70 51.75 28.73 -17.91
N GLU A 71 51.64 28.76 -16.59
CA GLU A 71 52.42 27.89 -15.71
C GLU A 71 51.93 26.44 -15.80
N ARG A 72 50.62 26.20 -15.79
CA ARG A 72 50.04 24.86 -16.01
C ARG A 72 50.39 24.29 -17.38
N GLU A 73 50.39 25.10 -18.44
CA GLU A 73 50.86 24.69 -19.77
C GLU A 73 52.33 24.27 -19.75
N LYS A 74 53.21 25.05 -19.11
CA LYS A 74 54.64 24.71 -18.96
C LYS A 74 54.85 23.43 -18.13
N LEU A 75 54.05 23.21 -17.10
CA LEU A 75 54.07 21.99 -16.29
C LEU A 75 53.55 20.77 -17.07
N LEU A 76 52.47 20.93 -17.85
CA LEU A 76 51.92 19.89 -18.71
C LEU A 76 52.92 19.46 -19.80
N ILE A 77 53.61 20.42 -20.44
CA ILE A 77 54.67 20.15 -21.43
C ILE A 77 55.86 19.42 -20.78
N LYS A 78 56.24 19.78 -19.54
CA LYS A 78 57.27 19.05 -18.78
C LYS A 78 56.83 17.62 -18.46
N ALA A 79 55.59 17.43 -18.04
CA ALA A 79 55.03 16.11 -17.71
C ALA A 79 54.96 15.21 -18.96
N SER A 80 54.47 15.73 -20.10
CA SER A 80 54.46 14.99 -21.37
C SER A 80 55.85 14.51 -21.75
N LYS A 81 56.84 15.41 -21.75
CA LYS A 81 58.24 15.06 -22.07
C LYS A 81 58.86 14.06 -21.09
N ALA A 82 58.50 14.10 -19.81
CA ALA A 82 58.94 13.11 -18.84
C ALA A 82 58.34 11.73 -19.13
N VAL A 83 57.04 11.65 -19.44
CA VAL A 83 56.36 10.41 -19.83
C VAL A 83 56.89 9.86 -21.16
N GLU A 84 57.11 10.71 -22.16
CA GLU A 84 57.75 10.35 -23.44
C GLU A 84 59.16 9.78 -23.24
N SER A 85 59.96 10.41 -22.36
CA SER A 85 61.32 9.94 -22.03
C SER A 85 61.31 8.59 -21.29
N LEU A 86 60.35 8.39 -20.38
CA LEU A 86 60.16 7.12 -19.67
C LEU A 86 59.68 6.00 -20.60
N ALA A 87 58.79 6.31 -21.56
CA ALA A 87 58.35 5.36 -22.56
C ALA A 87 59.52 4.93 -23.47
N GLN A 88 60.29 5.89 -24.00
CA GLN A 88 61.48 5.61 -24.83
C GLN A 88 62.54 4.81 -24.06
N GLY A 89 62.76 5.11 -22.78
CA GLY A 89 63.64 4.32 -21.91
C GLY A 89 63.12 2.90 -21.66
N GLY A 90 61.81 2.74 -21.48
CA GLY A 90 61.15 1.45 -21.34
C GLY A 90 61.27 0.58 -22.58
N ASP A 91 60.98 1.13 -23.76
CA ASP A 91 61.11 0.42 -25.04
C ASP A 91 62.56 -0.02 -25.31
N ALA A 92 63.54 0.85 -25.01
CA ALA A 92 64.96 0.53 -25.13
C ALA A 92 65.39 -0.59 -24.16
N GLU A 93 64.91 -0.57 -22.92
CA GLU A 93 65.20 -1.61 -21.93
C GLU A 93 64.53 -2.95 -22.29
N ILE A 94 63.28 -2.93 -22.75
CA ILE A 94 62.57 -4.12 -23.23
C ILE A 94 63.30 -4.75 -24.40
N GLN A 95 63.76 -3.94 -25.37
CA GLN A 95 64.54 -4.42 -26.50
C GLN A 95 65.91 -4.98 -26.05
N ARG A 96 66.61 -4.31 -25.11
CA ARG A 96 67.88 -4.79 -24.53
C ARG A 96 67.73 -6.14 -23.83
N VAL A 97 66.71 -6.30 -22.98
CA VAL A 97 66.42 -7.56 -22.27
C VAL A 97 66.05 -8.68 -23.25
N LYS A 98 65.29 -8.36 -24.31
CA LYS A 98 64.93 -9.30 -25.37
C LYS A 98 66.16 -9.78 -26.17
N GLU A 99 67.06 -8.86 -26.52
CA GLU A 99 68.33 -9.19 -27.20
C GLU A 99 69.26 -10.02 -26.30
N GLU A 100 69.37 -9.70 -25.01
CA GLU A 100 70.15 -10.49 -24.05
C GLU A 100 69.57 -11.90 -23.86
N ALA A 101 68.24 -12.03 -23.77
CA ALA A 101 67.56 -13.33 -23.67
C ALA A 101 67.75 -14.16 -24.96
N GLN A 102 67.65 -13.53 -26.13
CA GLN A 102 67.89 -14.20 -27.42
C GLN A 102 69.36 -14.65 -27.56
N LYS A 103 70.32 -13.83 -27.12
CA LYS A 103 71.75 -14.19 -27.09
C LYS A 103 72.04 -15.37 -26.17
N LYS A 104 71.47 -15.39 -24.95
CA LYS A 104 71.59 -16.52 -24.02
C LYS A 104 70.96 -17.81 -24.57
N LEU A 105 69.84 -17.69 -25.28
CA LEU A 105 69.21 -18.83 -25.95
C LEU A 105 70.12 -19.39 -27.05
N GLN A 106 70.71 -18.55 -27.91
CA GLN A 106 71.68 -18.97 -28.93
C GLN A 106 72.96 -19.57 -28.35
N GLU A 107 73.47 -19.03 -27.23
CA GLU A 107 74.61 -19.61 -26.50
C GLU A 107 74.28 -21.00 -25.96
N MET A 108 73.08 -21.17 -25.39
CA MET A 108 72.60 -22.46 -24.89
C MET A 108 72.34 -23.47 -26.02
N GLU A 109 71.77 -23.05 -27.15
CA GLU A 109 71.61 -23.86 -28.37
C GLU A 109 72.98 -24.32 -28.91
N GLY A 110 73.98 -23.43 -28.94
CA GLY A 110 75.35 -23.76 -29.34
C GLY A 110 76.01 -24.78 -28.41
N ILE A 111 75.87 -24.62 -27.09
CA ILE A 111 76.37 -25.57 -26.09
C ILE A 111 75.68 -26.93 -26.22
N LEU A 112 74.35 -26.96 -26.41
CA LEU A 112 73.60 -28.21 -26.59
C LEU A 112 73.96 -28.91 -27.90
N THR A 113 74.13 -28.15 -28.99
CA THR A 113 74.57 -28.70 -30.30
C THR A 113 75.98 -29.30 -30.18
N GLY A 114 76.93 -28.58 -29.57
CA GLY A 114 78.27 -29.11 -29.32
C GLY A 114 78.27 -30.35 -28.42
N ARG A 115 77.36 -30.40 -27.42
CA ARG A 115 77.16 -31.57 -26.56
C ARG A 115 76.59 -32.77 -27.33
N ILE A 116 75.67 -32.55 -28.26
CA ILE A 116 75.10 -33.59 -29.14
C ILE A 116 76.19 -34.14 -30.06
N ASN A 117 76.87 -33.29 -30.82
CA ASN A 117 77.93 -33.69 -31.75
C ASN A 117 79.02 -34.53 -31.04
N LEU A 118 79.47 -34.09 -29.86
CA LEU A 118 80.46 -34.82 -29.07
C LEU A 118 79.94 -36.19 -28.58
N LEU A 119 78.65 -36.31 -28.25
CA LEU A 119 78.04 -37.60 -27.88
C LEU A 119 77.91 -38.52 -29.10
N GLU A 120 77.59 -37.99 -30.28
CA GLU A 120 77.54 -38.75 -31.53
C GLU A 120 78.94 -39.26 -31.95
N GLU A 121 79.97 -38.42 -31.87
CA GLU A 121 81.37 -38.82 -32.11
C GLU A 121 81.84 -39.92 -31.15
N ASN A 122 81.57 -39.77 -29.84
CA ASN A 122 81.92 -40.79 -28.85
C ASN A 122 81.14 -42.10 -29.05
N LEU A 123 79.86 -42.03 -29.43
CA LEU A 123 79.04 -43.20 -29.72
C LEU A 123 79.56 -43.94 -30.96
N LYS A 124 79.95 -43.22 -32.02
CA LYS A 124 80.58 -43.79 -33.21
C LYS A 124 81.94 -44.43 -32.90
N ALA A 125 82.79 -43.77 -32.12
CA ALA A 125 84.08 -44.32 -31.70
C ALA A 125 83.91 -45.61 -30.86
N ALA A 126 82.91 -45.66 -29.99
CA ALA A 126 82.57 -46.85 -29.23
C ALA A 126 82.04 -48.00 -30.12
N GLN A 127 81.25 -47.69 -31.14
CA GLN A 127 80.79 -48.68 -32.14
C GLN A 127 81.98 -49.26 -32.92
N GLU A 128 82.87 -48.42 -33.45
CA GLU A 128 84.07 -48.86 -34.17
C GLU A 128 84.98 -49.76 -33.31
N GLU A 129 85.10 -49.48 -32.01
CA GLU A 129 85.91 -50.32 -31.10
C GLU A 129 85.22 -51.66 -30.77
N VAL A 130 83.89 -51.70 -30.66
CA VAL A 130 83.13 -52.95 -30.53
C VAL A 130 83.26 -53.81 -31.79
N GLU A 131 83.21 -53.21 -32.99
CA GLU A 131 83.43 -53.93 -34.26
C GLU A 131 84.85 -54.51 -34.35
N LYS A 132 85.88 -53.75 -33.97
CA LYS A 132 87.26 -54.24 -33.85
C LYS A 132 87.38 -55.40 -32.85
N ALA A 133 86.74 -55.29 -31.69
CA ALA A 133 86.74 -56.34 -30.67
C ALA A 133 86.08 -57.63 -31.18
N ILE A 134 84.94 -57.53 -31.88
CA ILE A 134 84.28 -58.68 -32.51
C ILE A 134 85.24 -59.36 -33.50
N ALA A 135 85.80 -58.61 -34.46
CA ALA A 135 86.73 -59.14 -35.46
C ALA A 135 87.99 -59.78 -34.84
N MET A 136 88.51 -59.22 -33.74
CA MET A 136 89.61 -59.81 -32.97
C MET A 136 89.21 -61.15 -32.34
N THR A 137 88.03 -61.25 -31.72
CA THR A 137 87.58 -62.53 -31.12
C THR A 137 87.25 -63.59 -32.16
N GLU A 138 86.79 -63.21 -33.36
CA GLU A 138 86.59 -64.15 -34.47
C GLU A 138 87.92 -64.69 -34.99
N LYS A 139 88.92 -63.83 -35.13
CA LYS A 139 90.30 -64.23 -35.49
C LYS A 139 90.92 -65.15 -34.44
N GLU A 140 90.74 -64.88 -33.14
CA GLU A 140 91.26 -65.77 -32.10
C GLU A 140 90.52 -67.12 -32.06
N LYS A 141 89.18 -67.14 -32.24
CA LYS A 141 88.42 -68.40 -32.38
C LYS A 141 88.94 -69.26 -33.52
N ALA A 142 89.25 -68.66 -34.68
CA ALA A 142 89.83 -69.38 -35.81
C ALA A 142 91.22 -69.96 -35.51
N LEU A 143 92.07 -69.21 -34.79
CA LEU A 143 93.39 -69.69 -34.36
C LEU A 143 93.30 -70.80 -33.30
N ARG A 144 92.36 -70.71 -32.35
CA ARG A 144 92.11 -71.78 -31.38
C ARG A 144 91.60 -73.06 -32.03
N LEU A 145 90.66 -72.97 -32.98
CA LEU A 145 90.19 -74.12 -33.76
C LEU A 145 91.33 -74.82 -34.53
N ALA A 146 92.25 -74.06 -35.13
CA ALA A 146 93.43 -74.62 -35.78
C ALA A 146 94.37 -75.31 -34.77
N ALA A 147 94.61 -74.69 -33.60
CA ALA A 147 95.45 -75.27 -32.55
C ALA A 147 94.82 -76.52 -31.90
N GLU A 148 93.49 -76.58 -31.77
CA GLU A 148 92.77 -77.76 -31.29
C GLU A 148 92.83 -78.92 -32.31
N GLN A 149 92.78 -78.62 -33.63
CA GLN A 149 93.05 -79.61 -34.67
C GLN A 149 94.49 -80.14 -34.59
N GLU A 150 95.50 -79.27 -34.46
CA GLU A 150 96.90 -79.68 -34.29
C GLU A 150 97.09 -80.54 -33.04
N LEU A 151 96.55 -80.15 -31.88
CA LEU A 151 96.63 -80.96 -30.64
C LEU A 151 95.94 -82.32 -30.79
N SER A 152 94.79 -82.39 -31.47
CA SER A 152 94.08 -83.66 -31.69
C SER A 152 94.89 -84.67 -32.51
N SER A 153 95.84 -84.20 -33.33
CA SER A 153 96.77 -85.06 -34.08
C SER A 153 97.97 -85.54 -33.27
N LEU A 154 98.23 -84.95 -32.09
CA LEU A 154 99.38 -85.25 -31.23
C LEU A 154 99.02 -86.14 -30.03
N THR A 155 97.75 -86.32 -29.69
CA THR A 155 97.31 -87.05 -28.48
C THR A 155 97.30 -88.57 -28.60
N ASP A 156 97.57 -89.16 -29.78
CA ASP A 156 97.47 -90.61 -30.04
C ASP A 156 98.81 -91.39 -29.90
N ALA A 157 99.84 -90.82 -29.25
CA ALA A 157 101.18 -91.44 -29.11
C ALA A 157 101.62 -91.68 -27.63
N PRO A 158 101.76 -92.94 -27.16
CA PRO A 158 102.06 -93.24 -25.75
C PRO A 158 103.55 -93.53 -25.40
N VAL A 159 104.00 -92.85 -24.34
CA VAL A 159 105.13 -93.08 -23.40
C VAL A 159 106.08 -94.30 -23.60
N LYS A 160 107.37 -94.02 -23.85
CA LYS A 160 108.60 -94.72 -23.35
C LYS A 160 109.90 -94.04 -23.88
N ASP A 161 111.13 -94.21 -23.35
CA ASP A 161 111.62 -95.00 -22.20
C ASP A 161 112.91 -94.42 -21.53
N LEU A 162 113.14 -94.83 -20.27
CA LEU A 162 114.35 -95.09 -19.44
C LEU A 162 115.78 -94.51 -19.64
N ASP A 163 116.54 -94.59 -18.54
CA ASP A 163 117.92 -94.11 -18.30
C ASP A 163 119.04 -94.62 -19.22
N MET A 164 119.89 -93.70 -19.71
CA MET A 164 121.34 -93.88 -19.96
C MET A 164 121.94 -92.60 -20.59
N ILE A 165 122.74 -91.80 -19.85
CA ILE A 165 124.05 -91.17 -20.19
C ILE A 165 124.54 -90.40 -18.94
N ALA A 166 125.41 -91.00 -18.11
CA ALA A 166 126.03 -90.28 -16.96
C ALA A 166 127.48 -90.70 -16.62
N GLU A 167 128.03 -91.70 -17.31
CA GLU A 167 129.25 -92.40 -16.88
C GLU A 167 130.36 -92.40 -17.95
N ALA A 168 130.01 -92.26 -19.23
CA ALA A 168 130.92 -92.42 -20.38
C ALA A 168 131.95 -91.29 -20.61
N GLU A 169 131.80 -90.11 -19.99
CA GLU A 169 132.74 -88.99 -20.19
C GLU A 169 133.93 -88.98 -19.21
N LYS A 170 133.90 -89.75 -18.11
CA LYS A 170 134.98 -89.75 -17.11
C LYS A 170 136.23 -90.49 -17.58
N ASP A 171 136.08 -91.67 -18.18
CA ASP A 171 137.23 -92.49 -18.61
C ASP A 171 138.04 -91.81 -19.71
N ARG A 172 137.37 -91.04 -20.58
CA ARG A 172 137.96 -90.32 -21.72
C ARG A 172 139.04 -89.30 -21.31
N LEU A 173 138.99 -88.80 -20.08
CA LEU A 173 139.98 -87.85 -19.55
C LEU A 173 141.21 -88.54 -18.92
N ILE A 174 141.07 -89.79 -18.48
CA ILE A 174 142.14 -90.55 -17.79
C ILE A 174 143.17 -91.07 -18.79
N GLU A 175 142.72 -91.56 -19.96
CA GLU A 175 143.60 -92.11 -20.99
C GLU A 175 144.56 -91.05 -21.57
N GLN A 176 144.11 -89.80 -21.72
CA GLN A 176 144.88 -88.70 -22.30
C GLN A 176 146.11 -88.29 -21.47
N LEU A 177 146.10 -88.51 -20.15
CA LEU A 177 147.23 -88.18 -19.28
C LEU A 177 148.37 -89.21 -19.33
N ASN A 178 148.05 -90.50 -19.47
CA ASN A 178 149.05 -91.58 -19.45
C ASN A 178 150.05 -91.53 -20.63
N LEU A 179 149.60 -91.06 -21.80
CA LEU A 179 150.47 -90.89 -22.98
C LEU A 179 151.54 -89.80 -22.81
N SER A 180 151.29 -88.81 -21.95
CA SER A 180 152.20 -87.67 -21.72
C SER A 180 153.43 -88.06 -20.90
N LEU A 181 153.27 -88.96 -19.92
CA LEU A 181 154.33 -89.32 -18.97
C LEU A 181 155.49 -90.06 -19.66
N LYS A 182 155.17 -91.11 -20.43
CA LYS A 182 156.13 -91.96 -21.18
C LYS A 182 157.06 -91.19 -22.13
N SER A 183 156.67 -89.99 -22.56
CA SER A 183 157.45 -89.17 -23.49
C SER A 183 158.67 -88.52 -22.83
N LYS A 184 158.60 -88.20 -21.52
CA LYS A 184 159.63 -87.40 -20.83
C LYS A 184 160.76 -88.21 -20.22
N GLU A 185 160.51 -89.49 -19.91
CA GLU A 185 161.49 -90.38 -19.27
C GLU A 185 162.67 -90.73 -20.22
N ALA A 186 162.44 -90.71 -21.54
CA ALA A 186 163.42 -91.14 -22.54
C ALA A 186 164.57 -90.13 -22.80
N VAL A 187 164.43 -88.85 -22.43
CA VAL A 187 165.40 -87.80 -22.79
C VAL A 187 166.56 -87.70 -21.79
N ILE A 188 166.34 -88.06 -20.53
CA ILE A 188 167.31 -87.82 -19.43
C ILE A 188 168.59 -88.67 -19.58
N GLN A 189 168.49 -89.88 -20.16
CA GLN A 189 169.62 -90.80 -20.32
C GLN A 189 170.70 -90.30 -21.31
N HIS A 190 170.44 -89.27 -22.12
CA HIS A 190 171.30 -88.90 -23.24
C HIS A 190 172.35 -87.81 -22.94
N LEU A 191 172.41 -87.31 -21.69
CA LEU A 191 173.22 -86.13 -21.32
C LEU A 191 174.43 -86.41 -20.41
N GLU A 192 174.65 -87.65 -19.96
CA GLU A 192 175.68 -87.95 -18.95
C GLU A 192 177.08 -88.28 -19.52
N GLU A 193 177.23 -88.48 -20.83
CA GLU A 193 178.44 -89.11 -21.41
C GLU A 193 179.61 -88.17 -21.80
N GLU A 194 179.42 -86.85 -21.92
CA GLU A 194 180.32 -86.01 -22.75
C GLU A 194 181.52 -85.33 -22.04
N ASN A 195 181.59 -85.33 -20.69
CA ASN A 195 182.31 -84.26 -19.95
C ASN A 195 183.67 -84.64 -19.31
N SER A 196 184.75 -84.92 -20.07
CA SER A 196 186.10 -85.07 -19.48
C SER A 196 187.34 -84.98 -20.42
N ARG A 197 188.11 -83.85 -20.41
CA ARG A 197 189.53 -83.60 -20.90
C ARG A 197 189.81 -82.06 -20.79
N SER A 198 191.01 -81.42 -20.83
CA SER A 198 192.47 -81.72 -20.79
C SER A 198 193.26 -80.42 -20.37
N ARG A 199 194.63 -80.35 -20.32
CA ARG A 199 195.38 -79.21 -19.67
C ARG A 199 196.81 -78.85 -20.27
N PRO A 200 197.67 -77.91 -19.75
CA PRO A 200 198.36 -76.87 -20.59
C PRO A 200 199.89 -76.59 -20.29
N GLY A 201 200.44 -75.47 -20.83
CA GLY A 201 201.74 -74.81 -20.54
C GLY A 201 201.82 -73.41 -21.24
N ASP A 202 202.85 -72.55 -21.21
CA ASP A 202 204.10 -72.38 -20.42
C ASP A 202 204.74 -70.97 -20.73
N GLY A 203 205.79 -70.47 -20.04
CA GLY A 203 206.58 -69.26 -20.46
C GLY A 203 207.27 -68.39 -19.38
N ASN A 204 207.84 -67.22 -19.75
CA ASN A 204 208.30 -66.16 -18.82
C ASN A 204 208.67 -64.80 -19.50
N LEU A 205 207.87 -63.72 -19.37
CA LEU A 205 208.23 -62.36 -19.88
C LEU A 205 207.40 -61.15 -19.33
N ALA A 206 206.74 -61.26 -18.18
CA ALA A 206 205.50 -60.49 -17.92
C ALA A 206 205.57 -59.28 -16.96
N ALA A 207 206.68 -59.01 -16.26
CA ALA A 207 206.67 -58.15 -15.06
C ALA A 207 206.49 -56.63 -15.29
N GLU A 208 207.27 -56.01 -16.17
CA GLU A 208 207.41 -54.54 -16.23
C GLU A 208 206.12 -53.80 -16.64
N LYS A 209 205.23 -54.44 -17.39
CA LYS A 209 203.97 -53.84 -17.88
C LYS A 209 202.92 -53.58 -16.78
N MET A 210 203.13 -54.09 -15.57
CA MET A 210 202.13 -53.99 -14.50
C MET A 210 202.16 -52.64 -13.77
N GLU A 211 203.35 -52.05 -13.57
CA GLU A 211 203.53 -50.83 -12.78
C GLU A 211 202.96 -49.59 -13.49
N GLU A 212 203.16 -49.49 -14.80
CA GLU A 212 202.75 -48.34 -15.63
C GLU A 212 201.22 -48.16 -15.67
N LEU A 213 200.47 -49.27 -15.62
CA LEU A 213 199.00 -49.29 -15.55
C LEU A 213 198.46 -48.70 -14.23
N ILE A 214 199.16 -48.89 -13.11
CA ILE A 214 198.72 -48.43 -11.78
C ILE A 214 198.72 -46.89 -11.71
N ILE A 215 199.70 -46.24 -12.33
CA ILE A 215 199.82 -44.78 -12.36
C ILE A 215 198.73 -44.15 -13.26
N ALA A 216 198.41 -44.78 -14.39
CA ALA A 216 197.34 -44.35 -15.27
C ALA A 216 195.97 -44.40 -14.58
N LEU A 217 195.63 -45.55 -14.00
CA LEU A 217 194.35 -45.79 -13.30
C LEU A 217 194.12 -44.80 -12.15
N ARG A 218 195.17 -44.42 -11.41
CA ARG A 218 195.06 -43.44 -10.32
C ARG A 218 194.67 -42.05 -10.82
N ARG A 219 195.29 -41.56 -11.91
CA ARG A 219 194.95 -40.25 -12.50
C ARG A 219 193.54 -40.21 -13.08
N GLU A 220 193.08 -41.31 -13.65
CA GLU A 220 191.70 -41.47 -14.14
C GLU A 220 190.71 -41.33 -12.97
N LYS A 221 190.94 -42.05 -11.86
CA LYS A 221 190.08 -41.98 -10.67
C LYS A 221 190.11 -40.62 -9.95
N ASP A 222 191.26 -39.97 -9.87
CA ASP A 222 191.35 -38.59 -9.35
C ASP A 222 190.54 -37.61 -10.24
N SER A 223 190.48 -37.85 -11.56
CA SER A 223 189.70 -37.03 -12.51
C SER A 223 188.19 -37.29 -12.40
N GLU A 224 187.76 -38.54 -12.25
CA GLU A 224 186.36 -38.90 -11.94
C GLU A 224 185.88 -38.23 -10.64
N ILE A 225 186.73 -38.23 -9.60
CA ILE A 225 186.40 -37.64 -8.30
C ILE A 225 186.16 -36.13 -8.38
N GLU A 226 186.95 -35.38 -9.16
CA GLU A 226 186.70 -33.93 -9.34
C GLU A 226 185.49 -33.65 -10.24
N ALA A 227 185.18 -34.50 -11.22
CA ALA A 227 183.94 -34.40 -12.00
C ALA A 227 182.70 -34.52 -11.09
N ILE A 228 182.64 -35.58 -10.26
CA ILE A 228 181.54 -35.82 -9.30
C ILE A 228 181.44 -34.67 -8.28
N LYS A 229 182.56 -34.13 -7.79
CA LYS A 229 182.55 -32.95 -6.89
C LYS A 229 182.01 -31.70 -7.58
N MET A 230 182.25 -31.52 -8.88
CA MET A 230 181.71 -30.38 -9.63
C MET A 230 180.21 -30.55 -9.89
N GLU A 231 179.75 -31.76 -10.22
CA GLU A 231 178.33 -32.09 -10.38
C GLU A 231 177.56 -31.85 -9.08
N LEU A 232 177.98 -32.42 -7.95
CA LEU A 232 177.36 -32.21 -6.64
C LEU A 232 177.35 -30.72 -6.22
N ARG A 233 178.36 -29.94 -6.61
CA ARG A 233 178.38 -28.49 -6.39
C ARG A 233 177.34 -27.77 -7.25
N ASN A 234 177.18 -28.18 -8.50
CA ASN A 234 176.20 -27.60 -9.42
C ASN A 234 174.76 -27.97 -9.01
N GLU A 235 174.52 -29.22 -8.60
CA GLU A 235 173.24 -29.65 -8.02
C GLU A 235 172.92 -28.83 -6.77
N ARG A 236 173.85 -28.74 -5.80
CA ARG A 236 173.67 -27.90 -4.61
C ARG A 236 173.31 -26.47 -4.99
N ASN A 237 174.07 -25.84 -5.89
CA ASN A 237 173.80 -24.48 -6.34
C ASN A 237 172.42 -24.34 -7.03
N SER A 238 171.90 -25.40 -7.65
CA SER A 238 170.55 -25.41 -8.22
C SER A 238 169.45 -25.52 -7.16
N PHE A 239 169.66 -26.34 -6.12
CA PHE A 239 168.75 -26.45 -4.99
C PHE A 239 168.75 -25.18 -4.13
N GLU A 240 169.91 -24.58 -3.88
CA GLU A 240 170.06 -23.34 -3.10
C GLU A 240 169.30 -22.17 -3.77
N LYS A 241 169.39 -22.05 -5.11
CA LYS A 241 168.56 -21.12 -5.90
C LYS A 241 167.07 -21.44 -5.86
N LYS A 242 166.69 -22.73 -5.88
CA LYS A 242 165.28 -23.14 -5.85
C LYS A 242 164.64 -22.93 -4.49
N ILE A 243 165.42 -23.05 -3.41
CA ILE A 243 165.00 -22.68 -2.05
C ILE A 243 164.74 -21.16 -2.00
N GLN A 244 165.69 -20.33 -2.44
CA GLN A 244 165.52 -18.87 -2.50
C GLN A 244 164.29 -18.44 -3.29
N SER A 245 164.06 -19.03 -4.47
CA SER A 245 162.85 -18.75 -5.28
C SER A 245 161.54 -19.13 -4.59
N LEU A 246 161.54 -20.19 -3.76
CA LEU A 246 160.36 -20.60 -2.99
C LEU A 246 160.17 -19.76 -1.72
N GLU A 247 161.25 -19.26 -1.12
CA GLU A 247 161.20 -18.28 -0.03
C GLU A 247 160.66 -16.92 -0.51
N GLU A 248 161.05 -16.48 -1.70
CA GLU A 248 160.49 -15.29 -2.37
C GLU A 248 159.00 -15.46 -2.70
N GLU A 249 158.59 -16.58 -3.32
CA GLU A 249 157.17 -16.89 -3.56
C GLU A 249 156.35 -16.95 -2.26
N LEU A 250 156.89 -17.58 -1.21
CA LEU A 250 156.23 -17.65 0.09
C LEU A 250 156.04 -16.24 0.67
N GLN A 251 157.07 -15.40 0.61
CA GLN A 251 157.01 -14.05 1.14
C GLN A 251 156.05 -13.15 0.36
N GLU A 252 155.92 -13.32 -0.95
CA GLU A 252 154.91 -12.64 -1.77
C GLU A 252 153.49 -13.07 -1.36
N ARG A 253 153.23 -14.39 -1.22
CA ARG A 253 151.92 -14.93 -0.82
C ARG A 253 151.51 -14.49 0.59
N GLU A 254 152.47 -14.37 1.51
CA GLU A 254 152.23 -13.77 2.83
C GLU A 254 151.81 -12.30 2.72
N ASN A 255 152.51 -11.51 1.89
CA ASN A 255 152.18 -10.10 1.66
C ASN A 255 150.78 -9.95 1.06
N GLU A 256 150.44 -10.71 0.02
CA GLU A 256 149.08 -10.79 -0.56
C GLU A 256 148.03 -11.10 0.51
N LEU A 257 148.29 -12.11 1.36
CA LEU A 257 147.40 -12.49 2.45
C LEU A 257 147.20 -11.38 3.49
N THR A 258 148.21 -10.55 3.78
CA THR A 258 148.01 -9.37 4.66
C THR A 258 147.19 -8.28 3.99
N VAL A 259 147.34 -8.08 2.67
CA VAL A 259 146.56 -7.11 1.90
C VAL A 259 145.10 -7.54 1.85
N GLU A 260 144.81 -8.82 1.58
CA GLU A 260 143.43 -9.28 1.51
C GLU A 260 142.75 -9.36 2.88
N LYS A 261 143.50 -9.64 3.97
CA LYS A 261 142.99 -9.44 5.34
C LYS A 261 142.57 -7.98 5.58
N LYS A 262 143.34 -6.99 5.11
CA LYS A 262 142.98 -5.56 5.18
C LYS A 262 141.77 -5.22 4.30
N ASN A 263 141.66 -5.81 3.11
CA ASN A 263 140.51 -5.58 2.21
C ASN A 263 139.21 -6.18 2.75
N ARG A 264 139.25 -7.40 3.30
CA ARG A 264 138.13 -8.00 4.02
C ARG A 264 137.62 -7.09 5.14
N LEU A 265 138.52 -6.58 5.98
CA LEU A 265 138.15 -5.64 7.06
C LEU A 265 137.53 -4.32 6.55
N LYS A 266 137.87 -3.86 5.33
CA LYS A 266 137.16 -2.74 4.69
C LYS A 266 135.74 -3.15 4.27
N ARG A 267 135.60 -4.30 3.59
CA ARG A 267 134.30 -4.85 3.14
C ARG A 267 133.35 -5.08 4.31
N ASP A 268 133.83 -5.68 5.40
CA ASP A 268 133.04 -5.94 6.61
C ASP A 268 132.52 -4.63 7.24
N LYS A 269 133.33 -3.56 7.27
CA LYS A 269 132.91 -2.23 7.73
C LYS A 269 131.87 -1.58 6.80
N THR A 270 132.03 -1.70 5.49
CA THR A 270 131.02 -1.21 4.52
C THR A 270 129.69 -1.95 4.68
N ILE A 271 129.72 -3.28 4.86
CA ILE A 271 128.51 -4.09 5.10
C ILE A 271 127.82 -3.65 6.40
N GLN A 272 128.56 -3.41 7.49
CA GLN A 272 127.99 -2.89 8.74
C GLN A 272 127.32 -1.52 8.54
N GLY A 273 127.99 -0.58 7.86
CA GLY A 273 127.43 0.74 7.57
C GLY A 273 126.14 0.68 6.75
N LEU A 274 126.12 -0.13 5.68
CA LEU A 274 124.92 -0.35 4.87
C LEU A 274 123.80 -1.04 5.65
N THR A 275 124.12 -1.99 6.54
CA THR A 275 123.13 -2.67 7.39
C THR A 275 122.44 -1.70 8.35
N VAL A 276 123.18 -0.74 8.92
CA VAL A 276 122.60 0.30 9.79
C VAL A 276 121.73 1.28 8.97
N ALA A 277 122.17 1.67 7.77
CA ALA A 277 121.39 2.53 6.88
C ALA A 277 120.09 1.87 6.39
N LEU A 278 120.12 0.56 6.09
CA LEU A 278 118.92 -0.22 5.75
C LEU A 278 117.94 -0.25 6.93
N LYS A 279 118.40 -0.57 8.14
CA LYS A 279 117.54 -0.57 9.34
C LYS A 279 116.91 0.79 9.66
N ALA A 280 117.60 1.89 9.36
CA ALA A 280 117.02 3.22 9.47
C ALA A 280 115.89 3.45 8.45
N LYS A 281 116.04 2.96 7.21
CA LYS A 281 115.00 3.05 6.17
C LYS A 281 113.86 2.04 6.30
N GLU A 282 114.11 0.87 6.88
CA GLU A 282 113.08 -0.08 7.29
C GLU A 282 112.14 0.60 8.30
N LYS A 283 112.69 1.20 9.37
CA LYS A 283 111.92 1.94 10.37
C LYS A 283 111.21 3.18 9.81
N GLU A 284 111.83 3.93 8.90
CA GLU A 284 111.18 5.06 8.21
C GLU A 284 109.97 4.61 7.38
N ASN A 285 110.06 3.44 6.72
CA ASN A 285 108.93 2.86 6.00
C ASN A 285 107.83 2.34 6.94
N GLU A 286 108.16 1.77 8.11
CA GLU A 286 107.19 1.37 9.14
C GLU A 286 106.41 2.58 9.69
N GLU A 287 107.10 3.69 9.93
CA GLU A 287 106.50 4.95 10.37
C GLU A 287 105.58 5.55 9.30
N LEU A 288 106.02 5.60 8.03
CA LEU A 288 105.21 6.06 6.90
C LEU A 288 103.99 5.17 6.63
N ALA A 289 104.13 3.84 6.75
CA ALA A 289 103.00 2.92 6.63
C ALA A 289 101.95 3.17 7.72
N SER A 290 102.40 3.37 8.96
CA SER A 290 101.54 3.72 10.10
C SER A 290 100.78 5.04 9.89
N GLU A 291 101.44 6.05 9.30
CA GLU A 291 100.79 7.32 8.95
C GLU A 291 99.75 7.15 7.83
N VAL A 292 100.05 6.38 6.78
CA VAL A 292 99.11 6.08 5.68
C VAL A 292 97.88 5.32 6.18
N GLU A 293 98.02 4.37 7.10
CA GLU A 293 96.89 3.68 7.74
C GLU A 293 96.05 4.64 8.58
N ALA A 294 96.68 5.50 9.40
CA ALA A 294 95.98 6.48 10.22
C ALA A 294 95.19 7.51 9.38
N LEU A 295 95.79 8.02 8.29
CA LEU A 295 95.13 8.91 7.33
C LEU A 295 93.97 8.21 6.61
N SER A 296 94.15 6.94 6.22
CA SER A 296 93.11 6.13 5.58
C SER A 296 91.91 5.91 6.50
N ALA A 297 92.16 5.59 7.78
CA ALA A 297 91.12 5.42 8.79
C ALA A 297 90.38 6.74 9.10
N SER A 298 91.09 7.87 9.12
CA SER A 298 90.51 9.21 9.26
C SER A 298 89.59 9.56 8.08
N LEU A 299 90.07 9.31 6.85
CA LEU A 299 89.32 9.55 5.61
C LEU A 299 88.09 8.64 5.48
N ALA A 300 88.16 7.40 5.95
CA ALA A 300 87.00 6.51 6.04
C ALA A 300 85.92 7.08 6.98
N LYS A 301 86.28 7.52 8.19
CA LYS A 301 85.34 8.16 9.14
C LYS A 301 84.74 9.45 8.58
N ALA A 302 85.51 10.26 7.86
CA ALA A 302 85.01 11.47 7.21
C ALA A 302 83.97 11.16 6.10
N ARG A 303 84.20 10.10 5.31
CA ARG A 303 83.22 9.61 4.31
C ARG A 303 81.96 9.07 4.96
N GLU A 304 82.08 8.33 6.05
CA GLU A 304 80.93 7.80 6.78
C GLU A 304 80.08 8.93 7.39
N ALA A 305 80.70 9.89 8.08
CA ALA A 305 80.01 11.03 8.69
C ALA A 305 79.29 11.90 7.63
N THR A 306 79.91 12.13 6.48
CA THR A 306 79.27 12.88 5.38
C THR A 306 78.12 12.10 4.74
N HIS A 307 78.21 10.77 4.63
CA HIS A 307 77.11 9.94 4.14
C HIS A 307 75.93 9.90 5.12
N GLN A 308 76.19 9.71 6.42
CA GLN A 308 75.16 9.76 7.47
C GLN A 308 74.43 11.11 7.51
N ALA A 309 75.16 12.23 7.41
CA ALA A 309 74.58 13.56 7.32
C ALA A 309 73.74 13.77 6.05
N HIS A 310 74.11 13.15 4.92
CA HIS A 310 73.32 13.15 3.70
C HIS A 310 71.99 12.42 3.89
N ILE A 311 72.02 11.19 4.44
CA ILE A 311 70.84 10.37 4.71
C ILE A 311 69.85 11.10 5.63
N GLN A 312 70.33 11.68 6.73
CA GLN A 312 69.47 12.43 7.66
C GLN A 312 68.80 13.63 6.99
N LYS A 313 69.50 14.34 6.09
CA LYS A 313 68.96 15.48 5.36
C LYS A 313 67.85 15.09 4.38
N PHE A 314 67.99 13.97 3.67
CA PHE A 314 66.96 13.51 2.74
C PHE A 314 65.76 12.88 3.45
N LYS A 315 66.00 12.08 4.50
CA LYS A 315 64.91 11.45 5.25
C LYS A 315 63.91 12.47 5.81
N GLY A 316 64.38 13.59 6.37
CA GLY A 316 63.48 14.66 6.82
C GLY A 316 62.62 15.27 5.69
N ALA A 317 63.14 15.34 4.46
CA ALA A 317 62.38 15.81 3.30
C ALA A 317 61.36 14.76 2.83
N GLU A 318 61.71 13.48 2.85
CA GLU A 318 60.79 12.36 2.57
C GLU A 318 59.66 12.29 3.60
N ASP A 319 59.96 12.43 4.90
CA ASP A 319 58.98 12.48 5.99
C ASP A 319 58.00 13.67 5.81
N TYR A 320 58.51 14.87 5.44
CA TYR A 320 57.65 16.02 5.12
C TYR A 320 56.81 15.81 3.86
N GLN A 321 57.34 15.17 2.82
CA GLN A 321 56.63 14.93 1.57
C GLN A 321 55.54 13.85 1.74
N ALA A 322 55.80 12.82 2.56
CA ALA A 322 54.80 11.84 2.97
C ALA A 322 53.66 12.48 3.76
N LEU A 323 53.98 13.33 4.74
CA LEU A 323 52.98 14.08 5.51
C LEU A 323 52.16 15.04 4.63
N LEU A 324 52.80 15.71 3.66
CA LEU A 324 52.10 16.56 2.70
C LEU A 324 51.13 15.74 1.85
N MET A 325 51.56 14.60 1.31
CA MET A 325 50.71 13.69 0.53
C MET A 325 49.53 13.17 1.36
N GLU A 326 49.74 12.84 2.64
CA GLU A 326 48.67 12.43 3.57
C GLU A 326 47.61 13.54 3.75
N LYS A 327 48.04 14.81 3.84
CA LYS A 327 47.10 15.95 3.93
C LYS A 327 46.43 16.25 2.60
N GLU A 328 47.10 16.03 1.46
CA GLU A 328 46.48 16.14 0.14
C GLU A 328 45.42 15.04 -0.08
N THR A 329 45.66 13.79 0.36
CA THR A 329 44.64 12.73 0.32
C THR A 329 43.46 13.04 1.24
N LEU A 330 43.70 13.50 2.47
CA LEU A 330 42.63 13.89 3.39
C LEU A 330 41.80 15.07 2.82
N LEU A 331 42.45 16.04 2.18
CA LEU A 331 41.76 17.14 1.49
C LEU A 331 40.96 16.67 0.27
N ALA A 332 41.42 15.65 -0.45
CA ALA A 332 40.66 15.04 -1.56
C ALA A 332 39.43 14.27 -1.03
N GLU A 333 39.57 13.52 0.05
CA GLU A 333 38.48 12.82 0.73
C GLU A 333 37.43 13.81 1.26
N LEU A 334 37.83 14.85 1.99
CA LEU A 334 36.92 15.89 2.49
C LEU A 334 36.23 16.66 1.35
N ARG A 335 36.90 16.90 0.21
CA ARG A 335 36.27 17.48 -0.99
C ARG A 335 35.23 16.53 -1.59
N SER A 336 35.54 15.23 -1.66
CA SER A 336 34.60 14.19 -2.13
C SER A 336 33.37 14.10 -1.22
N GLU A 337 33.57 14.03 0.10
CA GLU A 337 32.47 14.01 1.07
C GLU A 337 31.59 15.26 0.92
N ASN A 338 32.17 16.46 0.89
CA ASN A 338 31.40 17.70 0.70
C ASN A 338 30.56 17.65 -0.59
N LEU A 339 31.10 17.16 -1.72
CA LEU A 339 30.33 16.99 -2.95
C LEU A 339 29.17 15.98 -2.80
N THR A 340 29.33 14.90 -2.03
CA THR A 340 28.22 13.98 -1.74
C THR A 340 27.17 14.63 -0.84
N LYS A 341 27.58 15.38 0.19
CA LYS A 341 26.67 16.10 1.11
C LYS A 341 25.92 17.21 0.38
N ASP A 342 26.55 17.90 -0.56
CA ASP A 342 25.89 18.85 -1.46
C ASP A 342 24.85 18.17 -2.35
N ALA A 343 25.16 16.99 -2.89
CA ALA A 343 24.21 16.21 -3.67
C ALA A 343 23.03 15.69 -2.82
N GLU A 344 23.25 15.36 -1.54
CA GLU A 344 22.21 15.03 -0.56
C GLU A 344 21.35 16.24 -0.21
N ASN A 345 21.95 17.39 0.12
CA ASN A 345 21.23 18.65 0.36
C ASN A 345 20.36 19.05 -0.84
N ARG A 346 20.89 18.96 -2.07
CA ARG A 346 20.13 19.20 -3.31
C ARG A 346 19.03 18.16 -3.54
N LYS A 347 19.08 16.96 -2.96
CA LYS A 347 17.96 15.99 -2.95
C LYS A 347 16.92 16.34 -1.88
N LEU A 348 17.35 16.74 -0.68
CA LEU A 348 16.49 17.13 0.43
C LEU A 348 15.71 18.41 0.14
N GLN A 349 16.34 19.46 -0.39
CA GLN A 349 15.66 20.68 -0.87
C GLN A 349 14.59 20.37 -1.94
N ARG A 350 14.81 19.38 -2.80
CA ARG A 350 13.81 18.89 -3.77
C ARG A 350 12.72 18.02 -3.15
N ARG A 351 12.90 17.45 -1.96
CA ARG A 351 11.81 16.82 -1.19
C ARG A 351 10.97 17.90 -0.50
N ILE A 352 11.62 18.83 0.21
CA ILE A 352 10.99 19.97 0.90
C ILE A 352 10.08 20.74 -0.08
N LYS A 353 10.59 21.18 -1.23
CA LYS A 353 9.79 21.87 -2.26
C LYS A 353 8.60 21.08 -2.83
N ARG A 354 8.56 19.75 -2.68
CA ARG A 354 7.37 18.94 -3.05
C ARG A 354 6.39 18.87 -1.88
N THR A 355 6.87 18.61 -0.67
CA THR A 355 6.01 18.59 0.53
C THR A 355 5.39 19.97 0.81
N ASP A 356 6.09 21.06 0.49
CA ASP A 356 5.56 22.43 0.57
C ASP A 356 4.41 22.63 -0.43
N GLN A 357 4.53 22.11 -1.65
CA GLN A 357 3.48 22.16 -2.67
C GLN A 357 2.29 21.27 -2.28
N GLU A 358 2.55 20.02 -1.91
CA GLU A 358 1.54 19.05 -1.43
C GLU A 358 0.75 19.63 -0.25
N LEU A 359 1.41 20.34 0.68
CA LEU A 359 0.78 21.04 1.81
C LEU A 359 -0.02 22.28 1.36
N SER A 360 0.44 23.01 0.34
CA SER A 360 -0.32 24.12 -0.27
C SER A 360 -1.60 23.61 -0.95
N ASP A 361 -1.51 22.51 -1.69
CA ASP A 361 -2.63 21.90 -2.42
C ASP A 361 -3.68 21.35 -1.43
N LEU A 362 -3.24 20.68 -0.36
CA LEU A 362 -4.10 20.22 0.73
C LEU A 362 -4.75 21.37 1.52
N ASN A 363 -4.06 22.49 1.72
CA ASN A 363 -4.65 23.68 2.35
C ASN A 363 -5.74 24.30 1.47
N LEU A 364 -5.56 24.33 0.15
CA LEU A 364 -6.55 24.86 -0.80
C LEU A 364 -7.80 23.96 -0.86
N GLU A 365 -7.64 22.64 -0.87
CA GLU A 365 -8.80 21.73 -0.80
C GLU A 365 -9.50 21.83 0.56
N ARG A 366 -8.76 21.98 1.67
CA ARG A 366 -9.34 22.24 3.00
C ARG A 366 -10.18 23.52 3.01
N GLU A 367 -9.67 24.62 2.46
CA GLU A 367 -10.41 25.89 2.35
C GLU A 367 -11.63 25.81 1.41
N LYS A 368 -11.64 24.86 0.46
CA LYS A 368 -12.81 24.56 -0.37
C LYS A 368 -13.85 23.76 0.42
N MET A 369 -13.44 22.71 1.14
CA MET A 369 -14.32 21.94 2.02
C MET A 369 -14.91 22.79 3.16
N GLU A 370 -14.18 23.78 3.66
CA GLU A 370 -14.65 24.74 4.67
C GLU A 370 -15.78 25.64 4.11
N LYS A 371 -15.66 26.11 2.86
CA LYS A 371 -16.73 26.85 2.17
C LYS A 371 -17.95 25.98 1.87
N GLU A 372 -17.75 24.74 1.42
CA GLU A 372 -18.84 23.78 1.22
C GLU A 372 -19.60 23.48 2.53
N LEU A 373 -18.88 23.42 3.66
CA LEU A 373 -19.46 23.25 4.99
C LEU A 373 -20.26 24.49 5.43
N ASP A 374 -19.76 25.71 5.21
CA ASP A 374 -20.47 26.94 5.52
C ASP A 374 -21.72 27.13 4.64
N GLU A 375 -21.65 26.78 3.36
CA GLU A 375 -22.82 26.77 2.46
C GLU A 375 -23.88 25.75 2.92
N ALA A 376 -23.46 24.56 3.34
CA ALA A 376 -24.36 23.55 3.90
C ALA A 376 -25.00 23.99 5.24
N GLN A 377 -24.24 24.66 6.12
CA GLN A 377 -24.76 25.27 7.35
C GLN A 377 -25.77 26.38 7.05
N LEU A 378 -25.47 27.26 6.08
CA LEU A 378 -26.38 28.32 5.64
C LEU A 378 -27.67 27.73 5.04
N GLN A 379 -27.57 26.69 4.21
CA GLN A 379 -28.73 25.97 3.68
C GLN A 379 -29.58 25.35 4.80
N LYS A 380 -28.94 24.69 5.78
CA LYS A 380 -29.64 24.15 6.96
C LYS A 380 -30.37 25.27 7.72
N SER A 381 -29.72 26.41 7.96
CA SER A 381 -30.35 27.56 8.65
C SER A 381 -31.59 28.12 7.91
N ARG A 382 -31.64 27.95 6.58
CA ARG A 382 -32.79 28.32 5.75
C ARG A 382 -33.92 27.29 5.90
N SER A 383 -33.61 25.98 5.84
CA SER A 383 -34.62 24.94 6.04
C SER A 383 -35.18 24.93 7.47
N ASP A 384 -34.34 25.17 8.49
CA ASP A 384 -34.77 25.22 9.89
C ASP A 384 -35.77 26.38 10.12
N LYS A 385 -35.58 27.53 9.45
CA LYS A 385 -36.56 28.63 9.44
C LYS A 385 -37.87 28.20 8.79
N THR A 386 -37.83 27.62 7.58
CA THR A 386 -39.04 27.15 6.89
C THR A 386 -39.80 26.09 7.70
N ILE A 387 -39.09 25.18 8.38
CA ILE A 387 -39.69 24.20 9.30
C ILE A 387 -40.37 24.91 10.48
N ASN A 388 -39.75 25.94 11.04
CA ASN A 388 -40.34 26.73 12.13
C ASN A 388 -41.57 27.52 11.67
N ASP A 389 -41.52 28.15 10.50
CA ASP A 389 -42.64 28.89 9.90
C ASP A 389 -43.84 27.97 9.60
N LEU A 390 -43.58 26.73 9.15
CA LEU A 390 -44.61 25.70 8.95
C LEU A 390 -45.17 25.19 10.27
N ARG A 391 -44.35 25.00 11.31
CA ARG A 391 -44.82 24.64 12.66
C ARG A 391 -45.75 25.71 13.22
N ASN A 392 -45.36 26.99 13.13
CA ASN A 392 -46.19 28.12 13.56
C ASN A 392 -47.53 28.17 12.81
N GLN A 393 -47.55 27.86 11.51
CA GLN A 393 -48.79 27.76 10.73
C GLN A 393 -49.67 26.59 11.17
N VAL A 394 -49.10 25.42 11.41
CA VAL A 394 -49.83 24.24 11.91
C VAL A 394 -50.40 24.51 13.30
N GLU A 395 -49.63 25.11 14.21
CA GLU A 395 -50.07 25.47 15.57
C GLU A 395 -51.19 26.51 15.54
N LYS A 396 -51.09 27.54 14.68
CA LYS A 396 -52.18 28.51 14.46
C LYS A 396 -53.44 27.86 13.91
N LEU A 397 -53.32 26.99 12.91
CA LEU A 397 -54.47 26.26 12.34
C LEU A 397 -55.07 25.27 13.34
N HIS A 398 -54.27 24.68 14.22
CA HIS A 398 -54.73 23.81 15.31
C HIS A 398 -55.50 24.62 16.37
N GLY A 399 -55.02 25.80 16.74
CA GLY A 399 -55.75 26.75 17.59
C GLY A 399 -57.08 27.17 16.97
N GLU A 400 -57.09 27.61 15.71
CA GLU A 400 -58.32 27.95 14.97
C GLU A 400 -59.29 26.77 14.82
N MET A 401 -58.80 25.53 14.82
CA MET A 401 -59.63 24.32 14.83
C MET A 401 -60.22 24.06 16.22
N ALA A 402 -59.41 24.15 17.28
CA ALA A 402 -59.87 23.96 18.65
C ALA A 402 -60.88 25.03 19.09
N GLU A 403 -60.72 26.29 18.65
CA GLU A 403 -61.73 27.34 18.85
C GLU A 403 -63.05 27.04 18.13
N LYS A 404 -63.01 26.48 16.90
CA LYS A 404 -64.21 26.07 16.16
C LYS A 404 -64.87 24.84 16.78
N GLU A 405 -64.08 23.85 17.20
CA GLU A 405 -64.55 22.64 17.87
C GLU A 405 -65.26 22.99 19.17
N LYS A 406 -64.65 23.83 20.01
CA LYS A 406 -65.29 24.38 21.21
C LYS A 406 -66.54 25.19 20.88
N ALA A 407 -66.53 26.05 19.86
CA ALA A 407 -67.71 26.83 19.48
C ALA A 407 -68.89 25.94 19.02
N VAL A 408 -68.60 24.79 18.40
CA VAL A 408 -69.60 23.76 18.05
C VAL A 408 -70.09 23.02 19.29
N GLU A 409 -69.21 22.69 20.24
CA GLU A 409 -69.59 22.07 21.53
C GLU A 409 -70.46 23.01 22.38
N ASP A 410 -70.06 24.28 22.53
CA ASP A 410 -70.84 25.32 23.21
C ASP A 410 -72.21 25.50 22.52
N HIS A 411 -72.28 25.53 21.19
CA HIS A 411 -73.54 25.61 20.44
C HIS A 411 -74.44 24.38 20.64
N TYR A 412 -73.87 23.17 20.63
CA TYR A 412 -74.60 21.93 20.91
C TYR A 412 -75.16 21.91 22.35
N ASN A 413 -74.36 22.34 23.33
CA ASN A 413 -74.79 22.46 24.72
C ASN A 413 -75.92 23.47 24.90
N ILE A 414 -75.86 24.62 24.20
CA ILE A 414 -76.97 25.60 24.17
C ILE A 414 -78.24 24.96 23.59
N LEU A 415 -78.15 24.31 22.42
CA LEU A 415 -79.31 23.71 21.76
C LEU A 415 -79.93 22.57 22.58
N LEU A 416 -79.10 21.77 23.26
CA LEU A 416 -79.53 20.75 24.22
C LEU A 416 -80.24 21.38 25.43
N SER A 417 -79.73 22.51 25.96
CA SER A 417 -80.37 23.23 27.07
C SER A 417 -81.73 23.80 26.66
N GLU A 418 -81.86 24.38 25.45
CA GLU A 418 -83.14 24.83 24.89
C GLU A 418 -84.13 23.68 24.71
N CYS A 419 -83.67 22.54 24.20
CA CYS A 419 -84.51 21.36 24.00
C CYS A 419 -85.05 20.85 25.34
N ASN A 420 -84.20 20.76 26.36
CA ASN A 420 -84.59 20.38 27.72
C ASN A 420 -85.55 21.40 28.35
N GLN A 421 -85.36 22.71 28.14
CA GLN A 421 -86.28 23.74 28.64
C GLN A 421 -87.64 23.70 27.93
N LYS A 422 -87.66 23.44 26.62
CA LYS A 422 -88.88 23.21 25.83
C LYS A 422 -89.61 21.95 26.29
N LEU A 423 -88.89 20.87 26.61
CA LEU A 423 -89.45 19.66 27.19
C LEU A 423 -90.07 19.93 28.57
N GLN A 424 -89.32 20.53 29.50
CA GLN A 424 -89.80 20.85 30.86
C GLN A 424 -91.03 21.78 30.86
N SER A 425 -91.11 22.74 29.93
CA SER A 425 -92.28 23.61 29.80
C SER A 425 -93.49 22.89 29.19
N GLN A 426 -93.27 21.95 28.25
CA GLN A 426 -94.33 21.06 27.77
C GLN A 426 -94.81 20.09 28.87
N GLU A 427 -93.91 19.50 29.65
CA GLU A 427 -94.23 18.67 30.81
C GLU A 427 -95.07 19.43 31.85
N LEU A 428 -94.72 20.70 32.12
CA LEU A 428 -95.50 21.55 33.01
C LEU A 428 -96.92 21.82 32.49
N VAL A 429 -97.08 22.06 31.19
CA VAL A 429 -98.41 22.24 30.56
C VAL A 429 -99.21 20.94 30.56
N ILE A 430 -98.58 19.80 30.25
CA ILE A 430 -99.21 18.47 30.33
C ILE A 430 -99.68 18.18 31.76
N LYS A 431 -98.87 18.51 32.77
CA LYS A 431 -99.25 18.39 34.17
C LYS A 431 -100.44 19.30 34.52
N GLN A 432 -100.38 20.58 34.18
CA GLN A 432 -101.49 21.52 34.42
C GLN A 432 -102.80 21.06 33.75
N LEU A 433 -102.73 20.52 32.53
CA LEU A 433 -103.89 19.94 31.85
C LEU A 433 -104.39 18.67 32.56
N THR A 434 -103.49 17.79 33.01
CA THR A 434 -103.83 16.57 33.77
C THR A 434 -104.51 16.91 35.09
N ASP A 435 -103.99 17.90 35.83
CA ASP A 435 -104.57 18.40 37.08
C ASP A 435 -105.97 19.02 36.83
N ASN A 436 -106.14 19.80 35.75
CA ASN A 436 -107.42 20.40 35.35
C ASN A 436 -108.46 19.36 34.90
N VAL A 437 -108.04 18.30 34.20
CA VAL A 437 -108.91 17.17 33.81
C VAL A 437 -109.34 16.42 35.06
N SER A 438 -108.40 16.06 35.93
CA SER A 438 -108.68 15.38 37.21
C SER A 438 -109.66 16.18 38.08
N GLN A 439 -109.51 17.51 38.16
CA GLN A 439 -110.45 18.38 38.87
C GLN A 439 -111.83 18.43 38.20
N ARG A 440 -111.91 18.42 36.86
CA ARG A 440 -113.18 18.35 36.12
C ARG A 440 -113.88 17.01 36.31
N ASP A 441 -113.15 15.91 36.32
CA ASP A 441 -113.69 14.58 36.55
C ASP A 441 -114.23 14.42 37.98
N LEU A 442 -113.52 14.99 38.97
CA LEU A 442 -114.01 15.06 40.35
C LEU A 442 -115.33 15.86 40.44
N LEU A 443 -115.38 17.07 39.85
CA LEU A 443 -116.61 17.88 39.80
C LEU A 443 -117.75 17.24 38.97
N LEU A 444 -117.42 16.37 38.03
CA LEU A 444 -118.39 15.54 37.30
C LEU A 444 -118.90 14.39 38.16
N GLN A 445 -118.07 13.83 39.05
CA GLN A 445 -118.49 12.81 40.00
C GLN A 445 -119.35 13.40 41.13
N ASP A 446 -118.94 14.50 41.76
CA ASP A 446 -119.75 15.23 42.75
C ASP A 446 -121.15 15.55 42.21
N LYS A 447 -121.24 15.96 40.93
CA LYS A 447 -122.52 16.22 40.25
C LYS A 447 -123.34 14.95 40.03
N LYS A 448 -122.73 13.83 39.61
CA LYS A 448 -123.44 12.55 39.48
C LYS A 448 -123.99 12.10 40.83
N GLU A 449 -123.20 12.18 41.90
CA GLU A 449 -123.60 11.82 43.25
C GLU A 449 -124.76 12.72 43.75
N SER A 450 -124.70 14.03 43.49
CA SER A 450 -125.81 14.95 43.78
C SER A 450 -127.09 14.65 42.97
N GLU A 451 -127.00 14.29 41.69
CA GLU A 451 -128.18 13.88 40.90
C GLU A 451 -128.76 12.53 41.38
N TYR A 452 -127.91 11.57 41.76
CA TYR A 452 -128.37 10.32 42.38
C TYR A 452 -129.10 10.57 43.71
N GLU A 453 -128.62 11.48 44.56
CA GLU A 453 -129.27 11.82 45.82
C GLU A 453 -130.63 12.53 45.60
N LYS A 454 -130.72 13.45 44.63
CA LYS A 454 -132.00 14.05 44.20
C LYS A 454 -132.98 13.00 43.70
N LEU A 455 -132.51 12.03 42.90
CA LEU A 455 -133.34 10.94 42.38
C LEU A 455 -133.86 10.04 43.51
N ILE A 456 -133.03 9.70 44.50
CA ILE A 456 -133.43 8.95 45.70
C ILE A 456 -134.49 9.72 46.51
N LEU A 457 -134.36 11.05 46.64
CA LEU A 457 -135.36 11.90 47.30
C LEU A 457 -136.69 11.96 46.53
N ALA A 458 -136.65 12.03 45.20
CA ALA A 458 -137.84 12.00 44.36
C ALA A 458 -138.58 10.65 44.48
N LEU A 459 -137.84 9.53 44.42
CA LEU A 459 -138.38 8.17 44.47
C LEU A 459 -138.99 7.85 45.85
N LYS A 460 -138.40 8.36 46.95
CA LYS A 460 -139.01 8.35 48.29
C LYS A 460 -140.32 9.15 48.35
N LYS A 461 -140.41 10.29 47.68
CA LYS A 461 -141.65 11.08 47.56
C LYS A 461 -142.73 10.31 46.82
N GLU A 462 -142.37 9.66 45.71
CA GLU A 462 -143.31 8.90 44.87
C GLU A 462 -143.89 7.69 45.62
N GLN A 463 -143.07 6.91 46.33
CA GLN A 463 -143.55 5.83 47.21
C GLN A 463 -144.60 6.31 48.23
N ASN A 464 -144.40 7.50 48.79
CA ASN A 464 -145.31 8.08 49.79
C ASN A 464 -146.67 8.49 49.16
N ILE A 465 -146.66 8.93 47.90
CA ILE A 465 -147.89 9.23 47.13
C ILE A 465 -148.64 7.92 46.83
N TYR A 466 -147.97 6.88 46.35
CA TYR A 466 -148.59 5.57 46.12
C TYR A 466 -149.17 4.98 47.42
N SER A 467 -148.45 5.05 48.54
CA SER A 467 -148.95 4.58 49.84
C SER A 467 -150.21 5.34 50.28
N THR A 468 -150.35 6.61 49.89
CA THR A 468 -151.53 7.43 50.19
C THR A 468 -152.73 7.01 49.32
N LEU A 469 -152.50 6.77 48.02
CA LEU A 469 -153.54 6.39 47.06
C LEU A 469 -154.11 4.97 47.32
N VAL A 470 -153.26 4.05 47.80
CA VAL A 470 -153.70 2.69 48.18
C VAL A 470 -154.62 2.71 49.42
N GLN A 471 -154.51 3.72 50.28
CA GLN A 471 -155.40 3.87 51.43
C GLN A 471 -156.78 4.37 51.00
N THR A 472 -156.87 5.42 50.19
CA THR A 472 -158.15 6.02 49.79
C THR A 472 -159.02 5.08 48.93
N PHE A 473 -158.42 4.18 48.17
CA PHE A 473 -159.15 3.17 47.40
C PHE A 473 -159.86 2.08 48.24
N LYS A 474 -159.59 1.97 49.54
CA LYS A 474 -160.27 1.01 50.44
C LYS A 474 -161.56 1.53 51.06
N GLU A 475 -161.83 2.83 50.97
CA GLU A 475 -162.77 3.52 51.85
C GLU A 475 -164.01 4.08 51.11
N SER A 476 -164.40 3.49 49.96
CA SER A 476 -165.58 3.93 49.19
C SER A 476 -166.47 2.77 48.68
N ASP A 477 -167.74 2.75 49.13
CA ASP A 477 -168.74 1.69 48.91
C ASP A 477 -169.29 1.52 47.48
N SER A 478 -168.63 2.09 46.47
CA SER A 478 -169.10 2.08 45.07
C SER A 478 -169.35 0.67 44.51
N LEU A 479 -168.57 -0.32 44.97
CA LEU A 479 -168.64 -1.71 44.53
C LEU A 479 -169.97 -2.39 44.93
N ASN A 480 -170.51 -2.07 46.10
CA ASN A 480 -171.68 -2.75 46.67
C ASN A 480 -172.99 -2.36 45.97
N SER A 481 -173.06 -1.13 45.44
CA SER A 481 -174.24 -0.62 44.73
C SER A 481 -174.46 -1.30 43.37
N LEU A 482 -173.41 -1.37 42.53
CA LEU A 482 -173.49 -1.99 41.20
C LEU A 482 -173.92 -3.46 41.24
N GLN A 483 -173.46 -4.21 42.25
CA GLN A 483 -173.82 -5.62 42.45
C GLN A 483 -175.32 -5.84 42.66
N THR A 484 -176.05 -4.82 43.13
CA THR A 484 -177.49 -4.90 43.41
C THR A 484 -178.34 -4.67 42.16
N GLU A 485 -177.95 -3.73 41.29
CA GLU A 485 -178.64 -3.47 40.01
C GLU A 485 -178.47 -4.61 39.01
N LEU A 486 -177.27 -5.19 38.91
CA LEU A 486 -176.97 -6.29 37.99
C LEU A 486 -177.91 -7.50 38.19
N ASN A 487 -178.24 -7.81 39.45
CA ASN A 487 -179.14 -8.91 39.80
C ASN A 487 -180.60 -8.67 39.35
N LYS A 488 -181.08 -7.42 39.33
CA LYS A 488 -182.44 -7.09 38.84
C LYS A 488 -182.56 -7.33 37.33
N ILE A 489 -181.54 -6.89 36.58
CA ILE A 489 -181.47 -7.03 35.12
C ILE A 489 -181.47 -8.51 34.70
N PHE A 490 -180.78 -9.37 35.47
CA PHE A 490 -180.72 -10.81 35.21
C PHE A 490 -182.09 -11.51 35.30
N VAL A 491 -182.95 -11.12 36.25
CA VAL A 491 -184.30 -11.69 36.42
C VAL A 491 -185.22 -11.31 35.26
N LEU A 492 -185.24 -10.03 34.88
CA LEU A 492 -186.11 -9.53 33.80
C LEU A 492 -185.78 -10.16 32.43
N ARG A 493 -184.50 -10.44 32.18
CA ARG A 493 -184.07 -11.03 30.91
C ARG A 493 -184.58 -12.46 30.72
N LYS A 494 -184.57 -13.26 31.79
CA LYS A 494 -185.03 -14.65 31.76
C LYS A 494 -186.52 -14.76 31.42
N GLN A 495 -187.35 -13.90 32.02
CA GLN A 495 -188.80 -13.89 31.77
C GLN A 495 -189.14 -13.69 30.29
N LEU A 496 -188.39 -12.81 29.60
CA LEU A 496 -188.59 -12.50 28.19
C LEU A 496 -188.14 -13.65 27.25
N GLU A 497 -187.14 -14.44 27.67
CA GLU A 497 -186.65 -15.59 26.89
C GLU A 497 -187.67 -16.74 26.89
N ASP A 498 -188.37 -16.97 28.01
CA ASP A 498 -189.41 -18.00 28.14
C ASP A 498 -190.66 -17.68 27.26
N ASP A 499 -191.13 -16.42 27.24
CA ASP A 499 -192.31 -15.98 26.46
C ASP A 499 -192.09 -16.10 24.93
N ILE A 500 -190.88 -15.79 24.46
CA ILE A 500 -190.49 -15.95 23.05
C ILE A 500 -190.48 -17.44 22.65
N LEU A 501 -190.07 -18.32 23.57
CA LEU A 501 -190.01 -19.76 23.36
C LEU A 501 -191.41 -20.39 23.26
N ALA A 502 -192.36 -19.94 24.09
CA ALA A 502 -193.77 -20.32 23.99
C ALA A 502 -194.38 -19.93 22.62
N THR A 503 -194.16 -18.68 22.20
CA THR A 503 -194.68 -18.13 20.94
C THR A 503 -194.20 -18.93 19.72
N ARG A 504 -192.92 -19.34 19.71
CA ARG A 504 -192.29 -20.06 18.60
C ARG A 504 -192.81 -21.50 18.43
N ASN A 505 -193.33 -22.12 19.48
CA ASN A 505 -193.82 -23.50 19.43
C ASN A 505 -195.23 -23.62 18.82
N LEU A 506 -196.14 -22.66 19.05
CA LEU A 506 -197.47 -22.67 18.41
C LEU A 506 -197.38 -22.54 16.89
N GLN A 507 -196.50 -21.66 16.40
CA GLN A 507 -196.35 -21.36 14.97
C GLN A 507 -196.00 -22.61 14.15
N LYS A 508 -195.16 -23.49 14.71
CA LYS A 508 -194.70 -24.73 14.06
C LYS A 508 -195.84 -25.76 13.86
N VAL A 509 -196.77 -25.87 14.80
CA VAL A 509 -197.87 -26.86 14.77
C VAL A 509 -198.88 -26.58 13.65
N LEU A 510 -199.07 -25.29 13.30
CA LEU A 510 -199.95 -24.88 12.21
C LEU A 510 -199.35 -25.11 10.82
N GLU A 511 -198.02 -25.05 10.71
CA GLU A 511 -197.29 -25.14 9.43
C GLU A 511 -197.13 -26.60 8.94
N ASP A 512 -197.00 -27.57 9.86
CA ASP A 512 -196.91 -29.01 9.55
C ASP A 512 -198.21 -29.60 8.96
N GLN A 513 -199.38 -29.02 9.24
CA GLN A 513 -200.67 -29.51 8.73
C GLN A 513 -200.92 -29.16 7.25
N ILE A 514 -200.33 -28.07 6.75
CA ILE A 514 -200.59 -27.54 5.41
C ILE A 514 -199.89 -28.36 4.30
N ASN A 515 -198.78 -29.03 4.63
CA ASN A 515 -197.90 -29.64 3.61
C ASN A 515 -198.27 -31.06 3.15
N ASN A 516 -199.20 -31.77 3.82
CA ASN A 516 -199.38 -33.22 3.62
C ASN A 516 -200.53 -33.66 2.69
N ALA A 517 -201.42 -32.76 2.23
CA ALA A 517 -202.67 -33.13 1.56
C ALA A 517 -202.68 -33.01 0.02
N LYS A 518 -201.59 -32.60 -0.63
CA LYS A 518 -201.61 -32.01 -1.99
C LYS A 518 -201.15 -32.90 -3.17
N HIS A 519 -201.05 -34.23 -2.99
CA HIS A 519 -200.52 -35.16 -4.02
C HIS A 519 -201.29 -36.50 -4.16
N ARG A 520 -202.43 -36.47 -4.87
CA ARG A 520 -203.03 -37.52 -5.75
C ARG A 520 -204.31 -36.89 -6.34
N GLN A 521 -204.48 -36.73 -7.67
CA GLN A 521 -204.89 -37.77 -8.63
C GLN A 521 -206.05 -38.63 -8.12
N ASP A 522 -207.29 -38.28 -8.48
CA ASP A 522 -207.97 -38.92 -9.62
C ASP A 522 -209.21 -38.12 -10.07
N GLU A 523 -209.99 -38.66 -11.00
CA GLU A 523 -210.97 -37.94 -11.83
C GLU A 523 -212.35 -37.73 -11.17
N THR A 524 -213.03 -36.65 -11.56
CA THR A 524 -214.44 -36.30 -11.29
C THR A 524 -214.75 -35.59 -9.95
N LEU A 525 -215.51 -34.49 -10.06
CA LEU A 525 -216.26 -33.77 -9.00
C LEU A 525 -215.50 -33.14 -7.81
N SER A 526 -215.51 -31.80 -7.78
CA SER A 526 -215.45 -30.94 -6.58
C SER A 526 -214.13 -30.94 -5.77
N PHE A 527 -213.93 -29.88 -4.96
CA PHE A 527 -212.90 -29.83 -3.89
C PHE A 527 -211.44 -29.87 -4.45
N CYS A 528 -210.34 -29.54 -3.77
CA CYS A 528 -210.04 -28.71 -2.60
C CYS A 528 -208.66 -28.06 -2.85
N GLY A 529 -208.30 -26.87 -2.36
CA GLY A 529 -209.08 -25.90 -1.60
C GLY A 529 -208.36 -24.55 -1.56
N ASP A 530 -209.15 -23.50 -1.41
CA ASP A 530 -209.07 -22.51 -0.33
C ASP A 530 -207.70 -21.80 -0.17
N GLN A 531 -207.54 -20.51 -0.53
CA GLN A 531 -208.26 -19.32 -0.01
C GLN A 531 -208.33 -19.35 1.52
N THR A 532 -207.77 -18.41 2.28
CA THR A 532 -208.38 -17.07 2.39
C THR A 532 -207.51 -16.11 3.22
N SER A 533 -207.18 -14.95 2.62
CA SER A 533 -206.99 -13.62 3.27
C SER A 533 -205.84 -13.37 4.27
N TYR A 534 -205.72 -12.06 4.58
CA TYR A 534 -205.00 -11.37 5.67
C TYR A 534 -203.47 -11.42 5.69
N MET A 535 -202.86 -10.35 5.16
CA MET A 535 -201.51 -9.92 5.53
C MET A 535 -201.48 -8.37 5.57
N SER A 536 -201.07 -7.80 6.71
CA SER A 536 -201.06 -6.33 6.94
C SER A 536 -199.88 -5.96 7.85
N ILE A 537 -198.85 -5.34 7.26
CA ILE A 537 -197.56 -4.96 7.87
C ILE A 537 -197.04 -3.75 7.08
N CYS A 538 -196.73 -2.58 7.64
CA CYS A 538 -197.02 -2.06 8.97
C CYS A 538 -197.67 -0.66 8.86
N LEU A 539 -198.72 -0.44 9.63
CA LEU A 539 -199.16 0.89 10.02
C LEU A 539 -198.16 1.44 11.07
N GLY A 540 -197.98 2.75 11.26
CA GLY A 540 -198.84 3.84 10.83
C GLY A 540 -199.69 4.34 12.00
N GLU A 541 -199.62 5.64 12.22
CA GLU A 541 -200.66 6.54 12.77
C GLU A 541 -201.89 5.86 13.43
N GLN A 542 -202.09 6.07 14.73
CA GLN A 542 -202.97 7.17 15.19
C GLN A 542 -203.00 7.31 16.73
N ASP A 543 -203.01 8.57 17.16
CA ASP A 543 -203.82 9.16 18.23
C ASP A 543 -204.20 8.31 19.46
N ASN A 544 -203.65 8.67 20.63
CA ASN A 544 -204.46 8.93 21.83
C ASN A 544 -203.71 9.71 22.94
N LEU A 545 -204.17 10.96 23.13
CA LEU A 545 -204.36 11.66 24.42
C LEU A 545 -203.17 11.98 25.37
N ASN A 546 -202.97 13.31 25.52
CA ASN A 546 -202.72 14.07 26.76
C ASN A 546 -201.28 14.35 27.29
N LEU A 547 -201.00 15.68 27.35
CA LEU A 547 -200.31 16.44 28.43
C LEU A 547 -198.82 16.11 28.71
N GLN A 548 -197.85 17.04 28.71
CA GLN A 548 -197.73 18.51 28.53
C GLN A 548 -196.37 18.76 27.83
N ILE A 549 -196.03 19.81 27.08
CA ILE A 549 -196.58 21.16 26.83
C ILE A 549 -196.96 21.94 28.10
N ASP A 550 -195.93 22.40 28.81
CA ASP A 550 -195.78 23.76 29.32
C ASP A 550 -194.40 23.88 30.00
N HIS A 551 -193.46 24.78 29.63
CA HIS A 551 -193.44 25.79 28.56
C HIS A 551 -192.03 25.88 27.92
N LEU A 552 -191.92 26.21 26.62
CA LEU A 552 -190.87 27.01 25.94
C LEU A 552 -191.14 27.02 24.41
N SER A 553 -190.42 27.83 23.62
CA SER A 553 -190.99 28.44 22.41
C SER A 553 -190.68 27.75 21.06
N LEU A 554 -191.59 27.96 20.09
CA LEU A 554 -191.50 27.43 18.72
C LEU A 554 -190.24 27.88 17.96
N GLU A 555 -189.75 29.09 18.23
CA GLU A 555 -188.55 29.66 17.59
C GLU A 555 -187.26 28.96 18.06
N GLU A 556 -187.18 28.54 19.33
CA GLU A 556 -186.04 27.77 19.85
C GLU A 556 -185.99 26.34 19.27
N LEU A 557 -187.16 25.72 19.06
CA LEU A 557 -187.26 24.41 18.43
C LEU A 557 -186.80 24.46 16.97
N LYS A 558 -187.26 25.46 16.19
CA LYS A 558 -186.78 25.69 14.80
C LYS A 558 -185.26 25.89 14.74
N LYS A 559 -184.69 26.67 15.67
CA LYS A 559 -183.24 26.90 15.71
C LYS A 559 -182.47 25.60 15.92
N LYS A 560 -182.82 24.82 16.95
CA LYS A 560 -182.15 23.53 17.26
C LYS A 560 -182.21 22.52 16.11
N VAL A 561 -183.32 22.47 15.36
CA VAL A 561 -183.44 21.61 14.17
C VAL A 561 -182.52 22.07 13.03
N THR A 562 -182.31 23.38 12.89
CA THR A 562 -181.42 23.96 11.87
C THR A 562 -179.95 23.68 12.18
N ASP A 563 -179.53 23.85 13.43
CA ASP A 563 -178.14 23.62 13.86
C ASP A 563 -177.74 22.13 13.71
N LEU A 564 -178.66 21.19 14.01
CA LEU A 564 -178.44 19.75 13.81
C LEU A 564 -178.26 19.35 12.33
N LEU A 565 -178.95 20.02 11.40
CA LEU A 565 -178.84 19.76 9.96
C LEU A 565 -177.48 20.16 9.36
N LEU A 566 -176.76 21.09 10.00
CA LEU A 566 -175.40 21.45 9.63
C LEU A 566 -174.39 20.38 10.08
N MET A 567 -174.41 20.01 11.37
CA MET A 567 -173.42 19.09 11.94
C MET A 567 -173.40 17.68 11.29
N VAL A 568 -174.54 17.22 10.75
CA VAL A 568 -174.62 15.96 10.00
C VAL A 568 -173.87 16.00 8.66
N LYS A 569 -173.70 17.18 8.03
CA LYS A 569 -172.92 17.30 6.79
C LYS A 569 -171.41 17.17 7.02
N ASP A 570 -170.89 17.79 8.08
CA ASP A 570 -169.44 17.81 8.33
C ASP A 570 -168.91 16.41 8.69
N LEU A 571 -169.69 15.60 9.42
CA LEU A 571 -169.37 14.21 9.75
C LEU A 571 -169.36 13.27 8.53
N LEU A 572 -170.02 13.64 7.43
CA LEU A 572 -169.91 12.92 6.15
C LEU A 572 -168.61 13.26 5.40
N LEU A 573 -168.09 14.48 5.55
CA LEU A 573 -166.86 14.93 4.89
C LEU A 573 -165.62 14.23 5.48
N ILE A 574 -165.52 14.19 6.81
CA ILE A 574 -164.40 13.55 7.55
C ILE A 574 -164.30 12.04 7.23
N ASN A 575 -165.44 11.39 6.93
CA ASN A 575 -165.50 10.00 6.49
C ASN A 575 -164.93 9.75 5.08
N GLN A 576 -164.75 10.79 4.25
CA GLN A 576 -164.03 10.67 2.98
C GLN A 576 -162.51 10.84 3.15
N GLU A 577 -162.05 11.82 3.93
CA GLU A 577 -160.61 12.06 4.13
C GLU A 577 -159.90 10.86 4.77
N LEU A 578 -160.50 10.26 5.81
CA LEU A 578 -159.95 9.05 6.46
C LEU A 578 -159.91 7.81 5.55
N LYS A 579 -160.47 7.90 4.33
CA LYS A 579 -160.44 6.87 3.29
C LYS A 579 -159.29 7.03 2.29
N THR A 580 -158.57 8.15 2.31
CA THR A 580 -157.33 8.38 1.52
C THR A 580 -156.05 7.95 2.25
N LYS A 581 -156.19 7.29 3.40
CA LYS A 581 -155.15 6.36 3.92
C LYS A 581 -154.69 5.42 2.77
N GLN A 582 -153.39 5.37 2.47
CA GLN A 582 -152.58 4.12 2.56
C GLN A 582 -151.15 4.16 1.97
N LEU A 583 -150.76 5.05 1.04
CA LEU A 583 -149.49 4.89 0.28
C LEU A 583 -148.65 6.18 0.02
N GLY A 584 -147.30 6.02 0.01
CA GLY A 584 -146.27 6.91 -0.58
C GLY A 584 -145.87 8.15 0.26
N PHE A 585 -144.62 8.44 0.66
CA PHE A 585 -143.26 7.83 0.49
C PHE A 585 -142.50 8.05 -0.85
N PHE A 586 -141.22 8.46 -0.74
CA PHE A 586 -140.09 8.35 -1.72
C PHE A 586 -140.16 9.19 -3.03
N THR A 587 -139.10 9.46 -3.83
CA THR A 587 -137.71 10.01 -3.67
C THR A 587 -137.12 10.33 -5.10
N THR A 588 -135.79 10.48 -5.23
CA THR A 588 -134.91 10.20 -6.41
C THR A 588 -134.72 11.25 -7.53
N ASP A 589 -133.52 11.86 -7.51
CA ASP A 589 -132.43 11.69 -8.49
C ASP A 589 -132.56 12.08 -9.99
N SER A 590 -131.88 13.20 -10.31
CA SER A 590 -130.64 13.23 -11.14
C SER A 590 -130.65 13.70 -12.62
N GLN A 591 -129.59 14.50 -12.90
CA GLN A 591 -128.87 14.77 -14.17
C GLN A 591 -129.56 15.36 -15.41
N GLY A 592 -128.93 16.43 -15.93
CA GLY A 592 -129.09 16.98 -17.28
C GLY A 592 -128.14 18.18 -17.49
N LYS A 593 -127.44 18.27 -18.62
CA LYS A 593 -126.55 19.40 -19.01
C LYS A 593 -127.19 20.19 -20.15
N GLU A 594 -126.98 21.51 -20.23
CA GLU A 594 -126.24 22.17 -21.34
C GLU A 594 -126.17 23.72 -21.29
N ALA A 595 -125.14 24.25 -21.99
CA ALA A 595 -125.03 25.55 -22.70
C ALA A 595 -125.15 26.94 -22.01
N GLY A 596 -124.42 27.94 -22.57
CA GLY A 596 -124.56 29.40 -22.38
C GLY A 596 -124.06 29.97 -21.04
N LYS A 597 -122.93 30.67 -20.85
CA LYS A 597 -122.03 31.52 -21.68
C LYS A 597 -122.55 32.96 -21.93
N ILE A 598 -121.67 33.95 -21.66
CA ILE A 598 -121.63 35.38 -22.10
C ILE A 598 -122.12 36.48 -21.11
N LEU A 599 -121.31 37.56 -20.99
CA LEU A 599 -121.52 38.89 -20.32
C LEU A 599 -121.68 38.87 -18.76
N ASN A 600 -120.77 39.44 -17.95
CA ASN A 600 -120.37 40.86 -17.67
C ASN A 600 -121.07 41.39 -16.37
N GLN A 601 -120.50 42.30 -15.55
CA GLN A 601 -119.22 43.05 -15.59
C GLN A 601 -118.87 43.59 -14.17
N SER A 602 -117.61 44.00 -13.94
CA SER A 602 -117.17 44.97 -12.90
C SER A 602 -117.36 44.58 -11.42
N GLU A 603 -116.68 45.17 -10.42
CA GLU A 603 -115.54 46.12 -10.35
C GLU A 603 -114.70 45.73 -9.09
N VAL A 604 -113.36 45.83 -9.07
CA VAL A 604 -112.57 46.97 -8.55
C VAL A 604 -113.13 47.59 -7.24
N GLY A 605 -112.40 47.79 -6.14
CA GLY A 605 -110.96 47.64 -5.90
C GLY A 605 -110.30 48.92 -5.35
N PHE A 606 -110.35 49.13 -4.03
CA PHE A 606 -109.57 50.11 -3.25
C PHE A 606 -109.19 49.42 -1.92
N GLN A 607 -107.95 49.37 -1.39
CA GLN A 607 -106.78 50.27 -1.33
C GLN A 607 -106.72 51.05 0.01
N SER A 608 -105.54 51.03 0.63
CA SER A 608 -105.18 51.42 2.02
C SER A 608 -105.26 50.26 3.02
#